data_AF-A0A921NDH5-F1
#
_entry.id   AF-A0A921NDH5-F1
#
_cell.length_a   1.000
_cell.length_b   1.000
_cell.length_c   1.000
_cell.angle_alpha   90.00
_cell.angle_beta   90.00
_cell.angle_gamma   90.00
#
_symmetry.space_group_name_H-M   'P 1'
#
loop_
_entity.id
_entity.type
_entity.pdbx_description
1 polymer ?
#
loop_
_entity_poly.entity_id
_entity_poly.type
_entity_poly.pdbx_seq_one_letter_code
_entity_poly.pdbx_strand_id
1 'polypeptide(L)'
;MMPYLIASAVVAIVAALLIVPLFSTNKDGGPSMSTRLKVIVGLFIIAFIITAATVYVTKMDMNWLAFWPALIVLTLAGAIFSSGAERTVKGVLFLASLGLGIYILAAPVFNADTKFKSAEMKEEVELTPFDETKKPASVPPKFVRNKMKKAFGQVPDASYYELGSLQIQKVK
;
A
#
# COMPACT_ATOMS: atom_id res chain seq x y z
N MET A 1 -7.17 18.17 11.72
CA MET A 1 -7.47 19.35 10.88
C MET A 1 -6.21 20.19 10.61
N MET A 2 -5.47 20.63 11.64
CA MET A 2 -4.20 21.37 11.46
C MET A 2 -3.16 20.74 10.51
N PRO A 3 -2.86 19.42 10.54
CA PRO A 3 -1.82 18.88 9.66
C PRO A 3 -2.19 18.89 8.17
N TYR A 4 -3.49 18.77 7.84
CA TYR A 4 -3.98 18.86 6.46
C TYR A 4 -3.82 20.26 5.88
N LEU A 5 -4.07 21.30 6.69
CA LEU A 5 -3.89 22.69 6.28
C LEU A 5 -2.41 23.00 6.07
N ILE A 6 -1.53 22.53 6.96
CA ILE A 6 -0.08 22.70 6.81
C ILE A 6 0.42 22.00 5.54
N ALA A 7 0.02 20.73 5.31
CA ALA A 7 0.39 20.00 4.11
C ALA A 7 -0.09 20.70 2.82
N SER A 8 -1.33 21.18 2.81
CA SER A 8 -1.89 21.93 1.68
C SER A 8 -1.13 23.24 1.41
N ALA A 9 -0.72 23.95 2.46
CA ALA A 9 0.11 25.14 2.33
C ALA A 9 1.47 24.83 1.72
N VAL A 10 2.13 23.75 2.16
CA VAL A 10 3.42 23.33 1.58
C VAL A 10 3.27 22.98 0.10
N VAL A 11 2.26 22.19 -0.26
CA VAL A 11 1.99 21.81 -1.66
C VAL A 11 1.69 23.04 -2.51
N ALA A 12 0.92 24.00 -1.99
CA ALA A 12 0.61 25.24 -2.69
C ALA A 12 1.85 26.11 -2.92
N ILE A 13 2.78 26.19 -1.96
CA ILE A 13 4.06 26.89 -2.14
C ILE A 13 4.87 26.24 -3.26
N VAL A 14 5.00 24.90 -3.22
CA VAL A 14 5.73 24.14 -4.25
C VAL A 14 5.09 24.35 -5.63
N ALA A 15 3.76 24.29 -5.73
CA ALA A 15 3.04 24.53 -6.97
C ALA A 15 3.29 25.95 -7.53
N ALA A 16 3.22 26.96 -6.67
CA ALA A 16 3.47 28.35 -7.07
C ALA A 16 4.89 28.55 -7.59
N LEU A 17 5.90 27.98 -6.92
CA LEU A 17 7.30 28.07 -7.33
C LEU A 17 7.59 27.31 -8.62
N LEU A 18 6.95 26.15 -8.83
CA LEU A 18 7.11 25.38 -10.07
C LEU A 18 6.53 26.13 -11.27
N ILE A 19 5.37 26.75 -11.13
CA ILE A 19 4.69 27.43 -12.24
C ILE A 19 5.35 28.76 -12.58
N VAL A 20 5.68 29.58 -11.58
CA VAL A 20 6.17 30.94 -11.83
C VAL A 20 7.64 30.91 -12.31
N PRO A 21 7.98 31.61 -13.40
CA PRO A 21 9.37 31.75 -13.83
C PRO A 21 10.15 32.66 -12.86
N LEU A 22 11.15 32.10 -12.16
CA LEU A 22 11.93 32.77 -11.12
C LEU A 22 13.14 33.52 -11.68
N PHE A 23 13.75 33.03 -12.76
CA PHE A 23 15.05 33.50 -13.26
C PHE A 23 14.96 34.22 -14.61
N SER A 24 13.78 34.68 -15.02
CA SER A 24 13.65 35.47 -16.25
C SER A 24 14.47 36.75 -16.15
N THR A 25 15.56 36.79 -16.91
CA THR A 25 16.45 37.93 -17.03
C THR A 25 15.67 39.04 -17.72
N ASN A 26 15.50 40.18 -17.04
CA ASN A 26 14.85 41.37 -17.58
C ASN A 26 15.74 42.02 -18.65
N LYS A 27 16.00 41.34 -19.77
CA LYS A 27 16.64 41.98 -20.92
C LYS A 27 15.65 42.81 -21.72
N ASP A 28 14.37 42.45 -21.72
CA ASP A 28 13.32 43.19 -22.41
C ASP A 28 12.06 43.31 -21.52
N GLY A 29 11.89 44.44 -20.83
CA GLY A 29 10.58 44.88 -20.28
C GLY A 29 9.82 43.91 -19.38
N GLY A 30 10.49 42.94 -18.74
CA GLY A 30 9.85 41.91 -17.94
C GLY A 30 9.06 42.47 -16.74
N PRO A 31 8.04 41.74 -16.26
CA PRO A 31 7.20 42.21 -15.16
C PRO A 31 8.04 42.49 -13.92
N SER A 32 7.76 43.63 -13.28
CA SER A 32 8.44 44.08 -12.07
C SER A 32 8.41 43.01 -10.97
N MET A 33 9.38 43.05 -10.06
CA MET A 33 9.45 42.12 -8.91
C MET A 33 8.15 42.11 -8.09
N SER A 34 7.50 43.28 -7.94
CA SER A 34 6.20 43.40 -7.26
C SER A 34 5.08 42.65 -7.99
N THR A 35 5.03 42.75 -9.33
CA THR A 35 4.05 42.03 -10.15
C THR A 35 4.24 40.51 -10.04
N ARG A 36 5.50 40.04 -10.07
CA ARG A 36 5.81 38.61 -9.89
C ARG A 36 5.38 38.10 -8.51
N LEU A 37 5.64 38.88 -7.46
CA LEU A 37 5.23 38.52 -6.11
C LEU A 37 3.71 38.40 -5.99
N LYS A 38 2.96 39.34 -6.59
CA LYS A 38 1.48 39.29 -6.64
C LYS A 38 0.98 38.04 -7.36
N VAL A 39 1.63 37.65 -8.47
CA VAL A 39 1.29 36.40 -9.18
C VAL A 39 1.57 35.18 -8.30
N ILE A 40 2.72 35.11 -7.63
CA ILE A 40 3.04 33.99 -6.72
C ILE A 40 2.01 33.88 -5.59
N VAL A 41 1.68 34.99 -4.93
CA VAL A 41 0.70 35.01 -3.85
C VAL A 41 -0.69 34.62 -4.36
N GLY A 42 -1.12 35.14 -5.52
CA GLY A 42 -2.39 34.75 -6.13
C GLY A 42 -2.44 33.27 -6.46
N LEU A 43 -1.39 32.72 -7.07
CA LEU A 43 -1.30 31.30 -7.40
C LEU A 43 -1.27 30.43 -6.14
N PHE A 44 -0.58 30.87 -5.09
CA PHE A 44 -0.55 30.19 -3.80
C PHE A 44 -1.94 30.09 -3.20
N ILE A 45 -2.72 31.18 -3.16
CA ILE A 45 -4.08 31.16 -2.61
C ILE A 45 -4.97 30.18 -3.39
N ILE A 46 -4.92 30.23 -4.72
CA ILE A 46 -5.72 29.34 -5.57
C ILE A 46 -5.31 27.87 -5.36
N ALA A 47 -4.02 27.57 -5.43
CA ALA A 47 -3.50 26.22 -5.23
C ALA A 47 -3.79 25.69 -3.82
N PHE A 48 -3.72 26.55 -2.81
CA PHE A 48 -4.06 26.21 -1.42
C PHE A 48 -5.52 25.83 -1.26
N ILE A 49 -6.45 26.63 -1.82
CA ILE A 49 -7.88 26.33 -1.75
C ILE A 49 -8.19 25.02 -2.46
N ILE A 50 -7.65 24.80 -3.66
CA ILE A 50 -7.87 23.58 -4.44
C ILE A 50 -7.34 22.36 -3.68
N THR A 51 -6.09 22.41 -3.19
CA THR A 51 -5.47 21.29 -2.49
C THR A 51 -6.17 21.01 -1.16
N ALA A 52 -6.48 22.03 -0.36
CA ALA A 52 -7.20 21.88 0.89
C ALA A 52 -8.61 21.29 0.69
N ALA A 53 -9.35 21.76 -0.32
CA ALA A 53 -10.64 21.21 -0.67
C ALA A 53 -10.53 19.73 -1.09
N THR A 54 -9.57 19.40 -1.97
CA THR A 54 -9.37 18.04 -2.45
C THR A 54 -9.04 17.08 -1.30
N VAL A 55 -8.06 17.44 -0.46
CA VAL A 55 -7.62 16.63 0.68
C VAL A 55 -8.75 16.48 1.72
N TYR A 56 -9.53 17.53 1.95
CA TYR A 56 -10.64 17.49 2.91
C TYR A 56 -11.80 16.62 2.42
N VAL A 57 -12.21 16.77 1.16
CA VAL A 57 -13.36 16.03 0.58
C VAL A 57 -13.04 14.56 0.38
N THR A 58 -11.89 14.25 -0.21
CA THR A 58 -11.49 12.86 -0.48
C THR A 58 -10.99 12.13 0.75
N LYS A 59 -10.72 12.86 1.84
CA LYS A 59 -10.04 12.34 3.05
C LYS A 59 -8.78 11.58 2.68
N MET A 60 -8.03 12.10 1.70
CA MET A 60 -6.85 11.43 1.17
C MET A 60 -5.82 11.24 2.28
N ASP A 61 -5.29 10.02 2.39
CA ASP A 61 -4.18 9.75 3.29
C ASP A 61 -2.99 10.65 2.94
N MET A 62 -2.31 11.13 3.98
CA MET A 62 -1.28 12.16 3.89
C MET A 62 0.06 11.61 3.39
N ASN A 63 0.02 10.79 2.34
CA ASN A 63 1.20 10.25 1.69
C ASN A 63 1.67 11.21 0.60
N TRP A 64 2.96 11.58 0.64
CA TRP A 64 3.55 12.49 -0.34
C TRP A 64 3.45 11.97 -1.77
N LEU A 65 3.51 10.64 -1.94
CA LEU A 65 3.37 9.99 -3.24
C LEU A 65 1.98 10.19 -3.84
N ALA A 66 0.93 10.43 -3.05
CA ALA A 66 -0.42 10.60 -3.59
C ALA A 66 -0.56 11.85 -4.49
N PHE A 67 0.33 12.82 -4.35
CA PHE A 67 0.37 14.02 -5.18
C PHE A 67 1.16 13.85 -6.49
N TRP A 68 1.59 12.62 -6.82
CA TRP A 68 2.35 12.34 -8.05
C TRP A 68 1.67 12.83 -9.35
N PRO A 69 0.33 12.73 -9.54
CA PRO A 69 -0.29 13.20 -10.78
C PRO A 69 -0.25 14.71 -10.86
N ALA A 70 -0.48 15.39 -9.73
CA ALA A 70 -0.40 16.85 -9.65
C ALA A 70 1.02 17.33 -9.96
N LEU A 71 2.06 16.61 -9.49
CA LEU A 71 3.46 16.95 -9.74
C LEU A 71 3.79 16.95 -11.25
N ILE A 72 3.29 15.97 -12.02
CA ILE A 72 3.49 15.91 -13.48
C ILE A 72 2.83 17.12 -14.16
N VAL A 73 1.59 17.44 -13.79
CA VAL A 73 0.85 18.58 -14.37
C VAL A 73 1.53 19.92 -14.04
N LEU A 74 1.95 20.10 -12.78
CA LEU A 74 2.61 21.33 -12.32
C LEU A 74 3.98 21.55 -12.96
N THR A 75 4.78 20.49 -13.12
CA THR A 75 6.10 20.58 -13.77
C THR A 75 5.97 20.83 -15.27
N LEU A 76 4.97 20.25 -15.94
CA LEU A 76 4.64 20.55 -17.34
C LEU A 76 4.20 22.02 -17.50
N ALA A 77 3.28 22.50 -16.67
CA ALA A 77 2.86 23.89 -16.67
C ALA A 77 4.06 24.82 -16.44
N GLY A 78 4.90 24.53 -15.45
CA GLY A 78 6.13 25.27 -15.18
C GLY A 78 7.12 25.30 -16.35
N ALA A 79 7.26 24.19 -17.08
CA ALA A 79 8.11 24.13 -18.28
C ALA A 79 7.53 24.92 -19.48
N ILE A 80 6.22 25.07 -19.57
CA ILE A 80 5.56 25.88 -20.61
C ILE A 80 5.69 27.37 -20.32
N PHE A 81 5.50 27.78 -19.05
CA PHE A 81 5.53 29.19 -18.64
C PHE A 81 6.94 29.76 -18.41
N SER A 82 7.98 28.93 -18.40
CA SER A 82 9.37 29.35 -18.23
C SER A 82 10.10 29.55 -19.57
N SER A 83 11.12 30.39 -19.56
CA SER A 83 11.96 30.68 -20.73
C SER A 83 13.45 30.54 -20.42
N GLY A 84 14.26 30.29 -21.45
CA GLY A 84 15.72 30.16 -21.33
C GLY A 84 16.17 28.92 -20.55
N ALA A 85 17.22 29.08 -19.74
CA ALA A 85 17.81 27.99 -18.94
C ALA A 85 16.86 27.45 -17.84
N GLU A 86 15.89 28.24 -17.38
CA GLU A 86 14.90 27.76 -16.42
C GLU A 86 13.96 26.74 -17.05
N ARG A 87 13.64 26.90 -18.34
CA ARG A 87 12.81 25.95 -19.09
C ARG A 87 13.47 24.59 -19.22
N THR A 88 14.79 24.55 -19.42
CA THR A 88 15.52 23.28 -19.49
C THR A 88 15.51 22.56 -18.14
N VAL A 89 15.70 23.29 -17.03
CA VAL A 89 15.65 22.70 -15.68
C VAL A 89 14.25 22.18 -15.36
N LYS A 90 13.21 22.98 -15.60
CA LYS A 90 11.81 22.58 -15.37
C LYS A 90 11.38 21.44 -16.31
N GLY A 91 11.91 21.39 -17.53
CA GLY A 91 11.72 20.28 -18.47
C GLY A 91 12.36 18.98 -18.00
N VAL A 92 13.58 19.02 -17.45
CA VAL A 92 14.21 17.84 -16.83
C VAL A 92 13.42 17.38 -15.60
N LEU A 93 12.96 18.31 -14.77
CA LEU A 93 12.05 18.01 -13.65
C LEU A 93 10.76 17.33 -14.12
N PHE A 94 10.18 17.78 -15.24
CA PHE A 94 9.03 17.13 -15.83
C PHE A 94 9.34 15.69 -16.28
N LEU A 95 10.46 15.45 -16.96
CA LEU A 95 10.88 14.10 -17.36
C LEU A 95 11.10 13.19 -16.14
N ALA A 96 11.72 13.70 -15.08
CA ALA A 96 11.89 12.97 -13.83
C ALA A 96 10.54 12.63 -13.18
N SER A 97 9.59 13.57 -13.19
CA SER A 97 8.24 13.35 -12.68
C SER A 97 7.49 12.29 -13.48
N LEU A 98 7.68 12.26 -14.79
CA LEU A 98 7.08 11.26 -15.67
C LEU A 98 7.67 9.87 -15.40
N GLY A 99 8.99 9.79 -15.23
CA GLY A 99 9.67 8.55 -14.83
C GLY A 99 9.17 8.02 -13.49
N LEU A 100 8.96 8.91 -12.51
CA LEU A 100 8.35 8.56 -11.22
C LEU A 100 6.92 8.04 -11.40
N GLY A 101 6.10 8.69 -12.23
CA GLY A 101 4.74 8.24 -12.53
C GLY A 101 4.72 6.84 -13.18
N ILE A 102 5.60 6.61 -14.16
CA ILE A 102 5.77 5.29 -14.79
C ILE A 102 6.16 4.25 -13.74
N TYR A 103 7.11 4.56 -12.85
CA TYR A 103 7.52 3.66 -11.79
C TYR A 103 6.38 3.31 -10.83
N ILE A 104 5.58 4.29 -10.39
CA ILE A 104 4.43 4.05 -9.50
C ILE A 104 3.40 3.16 -10.19
N LEU A 105 3.12 3.36 -11.47
CA LEU A 105 2.17 2.54 -12.22
C LEU A 105 2.71 1.13 -12.52
N ALA A 106 4.02 1.00 -12.73
CA ALA A 106 4.68 -0.26 -12.98
C ALA A 106 4.88 -1.09 -11.70
N ALA A 107 5.05 -0.45 -10.54
CA ALA A 107 5.38 -1.11 -9.29
C ALA A 107 4.38 -2.20 -8.88
N PRO A 108 3.05 -2.02 -8.96
CA PRO A 108 2.09 -3.10 -8.69
C PRO A 108 2.23 -4.29 -9.62
N VAL A 109 2.57 -4.07 -10.90
CA VAL A 109 2.70 -5.12 -11.91
C VAL A 109 3.94 -5.96 -11.64
N PHE A 110 5.08 -5.32 -11.43
CA PHE A 110 6.34 -6.02 -11.16
C PHE A 110 6.42 -6.62 -9.75
N ASN A 111 5.62 -6.09 -8.81
CA ASN A 111 5.55 -6.60 -7.43
C ASN A 111 4.34 -7.52 -7.20
N ALA A 112 3.62 -7.91 -8.27
CA ALA A 112 2.42 -8.74 -8.16
C ALA A 112 2.77 -10.15 -7.65
N ASP A 113 3.80 -10.79 -8.19
CA ASP A 113 4.15 -12.18 -7.87
C ASP A 113 4.61 -12.36 -6.43
N THR A 114 5.40 -11.41 -5.92
CA THR A 114 5.90 -11.42 -4.54
C THR A 114 4.76 -11.19 -3.55
N LYS A 115 3.82 -10.29 -3.88
CA LYS A 115 2.63 -10.04 -3.08
C LYS A 115 1.65 -11.20 -3.12
N PHE A 116 1.46 -11.83 -4.28
CA PHE A 116 0.68 -13.05 -4.43
C PHE A 116 1.22 -14.16 -3.52
N LYS A 117 2.53 -14.46 -3.59
CA LYS A 117 3.17 -15.47 -2.74
C LYS A 117 3.12 -15.15 -1.25
N SER A 118 3.06 -13.87 -0.87
CA SER A 118 2.93 -13.46 0.53
C SER A 118 1.50 -13.53 1.07
N ALA A 119 0.51 -13.41 0.18
CA ALA A 119 -0.92 -13.47 0.50
C ALA A 119 -1.49 -14.89 0.35
N GLU A 120 -0.76 -15.78 -0.31
CA GLU A 120 -1.06 -17.20 -0.38
C GLU A 120 -1.02 -17.77 1.05
N MET A 121 -2.19 -17.97 1.65
CA MET A 121 -2.31 -18.70 2.91
C MET A 121 -1.76 -20.09 2.66
N LYS A 122 -0.70 -20.46 3.39
CA LYS A 122 -0.33 -21.86 3.54
C LYS A 122 -1.50 -22.56 4.23
N GLU A 123 -2.38 -23.16 3.45
CA GLU A 123 -3.32 -24.15 3.96
C GLU A 123 -2.48 -25.31 4.51
N GLU A 124 -2.27 -25.32 5.83
CA GLU A 124 -1.88 -26.54 6.51
C GLU A 124 -3.11 -27.45 6.48
N VAL A 125 -3.23 -28.21 5.38
CA VAL A 125 -4.21 -29.30 5.27
C VAL A 125 -4.00 -30.19 6.48
N GLU A 126 -5.04 -30.32 7.29
CA GLU A 126 -5.06 -31.19 8.47
C GLU A 126 -4.50 -32.55 8.08
N LEU A 127 -3.30 -32.86 8.59
CA LEU A 127 -2.60 -34.15 8.51
C LEU A 127 -2.98 -34.99 7.27
N THR A 128 -2.14 -34.97 6.23
CA THR A 128 -2.16 -36.01 5.19
C THR A 128 -2.39 -37.38 5.85
N PRO A 129 -3.33 -38.20 5.37
CA PRO A 129 -3.59 -39.52 5.95
C PRO A 129 -2.26 -40.24 6.10
N PHE A 130 -2.03 -40.76 7.31
CA PHE A 130 -0.75 -41.30 7.79
C PHE A 130 0.05 -41.94 6.64
N ASP A 131 1.18 -41.34 6.30
CA ASP A 131 2.14 -41.91 5.36
C ASP A 131 2.69 -43.21 5.98
N GLU A 132 2.26 -44.35 5.45
CA GLU A 132 2.59 -45.69 5.94
C GLU A 132 4.12 -45.96 5.97
N THR A 133 4.91 -45.13 5.26
CA THR A 133 6.37 -45.24 5.24
C THR A 133 7.06 -44.51 6.39
N LYS A 134 6.38 -43.59 7.08
CA LYS A 134 6.95 -42.83 8.20
C LYS A 134 6.61 -43.51 9.52
N LYS A 135 7.65 -43.74 10.34
CA LYS A 135 7.49 -44.28 11.70
C LYS A 135 6.40 -43.49 12.44
N PRO A 136 5.36 -44.14 12.98
CA PRO A 136 4.33 -43.44 13.72
C PRO A 136 4.99 -42.63 14.84
N ALA A 137 4.49 -41.42 15.09
CA ALA A 137 5.00 -40.59 16.17
C ALA A 137 4.94 -41.39 17.47
N SER A 138 6.11 -41.78 18.00
CA SER A 138 6.24 -42.58 19.20
C SER A 138 5.87 -41.72 20.39
N VAL A 139 4.57 -41.64 20.67
CA VAL A 139 4.05 -40.92 21.83
C VAL A 139 4.58 -41.62 23.09
N PRO A 140 5.29 -40.91 24.00
CA PRO A 140 5.82 -41.54 25.20
C PRO A 140 4.68 -42.18 26.02
N PRO A 141 4.92 -43.33 26.69
CA PRO A 141 3.87 -44.11 27.35
C PRO A 141 3.00 -43.32 28.33
N LYS A 142 3.59 -42.28 28.95
CA LYS A 142 2.89 -41.37 29.88
C LYS A 142 1.76 -40.59 29.21
N PHE A 143 1.94 -40.13 27.97
CA PHE A 143 0.93 -39.35 27.23
C PHE A 143 -0.17 -40.25 26.65
N VAL A 144 0.18 -41.46 26.20
CA VAL A 144 -0.80 -42.47 25.78
C VAL A 144 -1.71 -42.82 26.96
N ARG A 145 -1.14 -43.06 28.15
CA ARG A 145 -1.89 -43.40 29.36
C ARG A 145 -2.86 -42.29 29.77
N ASN A 146 -2.44 -41.03 29.71
CA ASN A 146 -3.32 -39.89 30.02
C ASN A 146 -4.41 -39.68 28.96
N LYS A 147 -4.08 -39.85 27.67
CA LYS A 147 -5.06 -39.71 26.59
C LYS A 147 -6.11 -40.83 26.65
N MET A 148 -5.68 -42.07 26.93
CA MET A 148 -6.59 -43.19 27.18
C MET A 148 -7.43 -42.93 28.43
N LYS A 149 -6.83 -42.57 29.57
CA LYS A 149 -7.61 -42.30 30.79
C LYS A 149 -8.64 -41.17 30.60
N LYS A 150 -8.33 -40.16 29.78
CA LYS A 150 -9.28 -39.08 29.45
C LYS A 150 -10.38 -39.52 28.49
N ALA A 151 -10.06 -40.30 27.44
CA ALA A 151 -11.03 -40.79 26.47
C ALA A 151 -11.96 -41.87 27.07
N PHE A 152 -11.39 -42.81 27.83
CA PHE A 152 -12.14 -43.88 28.47
C PHE A 152 -12.76 -43.47 29.81
N GLY A 153 -12.27 -42.42 30.46
CA GLY A 153 -12.85 -41.88 31.71
C GLY A 153 -14.12 -41.05 31.50
N GLN A 154 -14.44 -40.67 30.25
CA GLN A 154 -15.72 -40.05 29.89
C GLN A 154 -16.84 -41.07 29.65
N VAL A 155 -16.49 -42.36 29.51
CA VAL A 155 -17.46 -43.45 29.33
C VAL A 155 -17.76 -44.02 30.72
N PRO A 156 -18.94 -43.78 31.31
CA PRO A 156 -19.32 -44.42 32.55
C PRO A 156 -19.41 -45.93 32.30
N ASP A 157 -18.59 -46.69 33.01
CA ASP A 157 -18.57 -48.15 33.10
C ASP A 157 -18.70 -48.87 31.74
N ALA A 158 -17.54 -49.09 31.09
CA ALA A 158 -17.42 -49.86 29.85
C ALA A 158 -18.00 -51.29 29.92
N SER A 159 -18.28 -51.78 31.14
CA SER A 159 -18.96 -53.06 31.41
C SER A 159 -20.47 -53.05 31.12
N TYR A 160 -21.13 -51.89 31.01
CA TYR A 160 -22.58 -51.83 30.69
C TYR A 160 -22.90 -51.87 29.20
N TYR A 161 -21.89 -51.79 28.33
CA TYR A 161 -22.06 -52.16 26.93
C TYR A 161 -21.87 -53.67 26.83
N GLU A 162 -22.93 -54.41 27.17
CA GLU A 162 -23.01 -55.82 26.79
C GLU A 162 -22.81 -55.90 25.27
N LEU A 163 -21.69 -56.50 24.87
CA LEU A 163 -21.53 -56.95 23.49
C LEU A 163 -22.61 -58.00 23.28
N GLY A 164 -23.74 -57.58 22.70
CA GLY A 164 -24.81 -58.47 22.28
C GLY A 164 -24.18 -59.68 21.57
N SER A 165 -24.67 -60.87 21.89
CA SER A 165 -24.06 -62.14 21.51
C SER A 165 -23.61 -62.11 20.04
N LEU A 166 -22.29 -62.12 19.83
CA LEU A 166 -21.70 -62.23 18.50
C LEU A 166 -22.12 -63.58 17.93
N GLN A 167 -23.18 -63.60 17.14
CA GLN A 167 -23.55 -64.76 16.33
C GLN A 167 -22.46 -64.94 15.27
N ILE A 168 -21.66 -65.99 15.42
CA ILE A 168 -20.65 -66.36 14.41
C ILE A 168 -21.41 -66.80 13.15
N GLN A 169 -21.51 -65.91 12.17
CA GLN A 169 -22.08 -66.24 10.87
C GLN A 169 -21.04 -67.08 10.11
N LYS A 170 -21.20 -68.41 10.14
CA LYS A 170 -20.41 -69.31 9.29
C LYS A 170 -20.85 -69.12 7.84
N VAL A 171 -19.95 -68.59 7.02
CA VAL A 171 -20.10 -68.54 5.57
C VAL A 171 -19.90 -69.96 5.03
N LYS A 172 -20.80 -70.40 4.14
CA LYS A 172 -20.75 -71.71 3.48
C LYS A 172 -19.82 -71.69 2.28
#